data_AF-A0A356SCX5-F1
#
_entry.id   AF-A0A356SCX5-F1
#
_cell.length_a   1.000
_cell.length_b   1.000
_cell.length_c   1.000
_cell.angle_alpha   90.00
_cell.angle_beta   90.00
_cell.angle_gamma   90.00
#
_symmetry.space_group_name_H-M   'P 1'
#
loop_
_entity.id
_entity.type
_entity.pdbx_description
1 polymer ?
#
loop_
_entity_poly.entity_id
_entity_poly.type
_entity_poly.pdbx_seq_one_letter_code
_entity_poly.pdbx_strand_id
1 'polypeptide(L)'
;EHKTLKLVASHQDQVEALPPGARTIATNAHCENAGFVMGDHIFTLQGHPEFIPDYAEVIMALRYDMIGAGRVAEGRASLEHHQHEGSRVAEWMVDFFNA
;
A
#
# COMPACT_ATOMS: atom_id res chain seq x y z
N GLU A 1 4.47 -8.16 -18.71
CA GLU A 1 5.32 -8.48 -17.55
C GLU A 1 4.68 -7.93 -16.28
N HIS A 2 4.61 -8.72 -15.20
CA HIS A 2 4.15 -8.23 -13.91
C HIS A 2 5.28 -7.43 -13.26
N LYS A 3 5.19 -6.11 -13.31
CA LYS A 3 6.14 -5.24 -12.61
C LYS A 3 5.75 -5.19 -11.14
N THR A 4 6.64 -5.61 -10.25
CA THR A 4 6.49 -5.43 -8.81
C THR A 4 6.43 -3.93 -8.46
N LEU A 5 5.68 -3.60 -7.42
CA LEU A 5 5.57 -2.27 -6.83
C LEU A 5 5.85 -2.39 -5.32
N LYS A 6 6.68 -1.50 -4.79
CA LYS A 6 6.99 -1.42 -3.37
C LYS A 6 6.38 -0.15 -2.79
N LEU A 7 5.40 -0.32 -1.90
CA LEU A 7 4.80 0.77 -1.14
C LEU A 7 4.92 0.50 0.35
N VAL A 8 5.09 1.56 1.12
CA VAL A 8 4.85 1.53 2.57
C VAL A 8 3.38 1.17 2.84
N ALA A 9 3.13 0.32 3.82
CA ALA A 9 1.79 -0.09 4.22
C ALA A 9 1.65 -0.01 5.75
N SER A 10 0.49 0.43 6.23
CA SER A 10 0.16 0.50 7.66
C SER A 10 -1.33 0.25 7.87
N HIS A 11 -1.74 -1.00 7.76
CA HIS A 11 -3.12 -1.43 7.97
C HIS A 11 -3.17 -2.77 8.73
N GLN A 12 -4.31 -3.06 9.34
CA GLN A 12 -4.61 -4.34 9.98
C GLN A 12 -5.73 -5.05 9.22
N ASP A 13 -6.79 -4.30 8.91
CA ASP A 13 -7.91 -4.79 8.12
C ASP A 13 -7.60 -4.64 6.63
N GLN A 14 -8.31 -5.44 5.82
CA GLN A 14 -8.18 -5.42 4.37
C GLN A 14 -9.51 -5.74 3.68
N VAL A 15 -9.61 -5.39 2.40
CA VAL A 15 -10.75 -5.77 1.57
C VAL A 15 -10.62 -7.24 1.20
N GLU A 16 -11.48 -8.09 1.76
CA GLU A 16 -11.52 -9.53 1.43
C GLU A 16 -12.44 -9.85 0.25
N ALA A 17 -13.54 -9.10 0.11
CA ALA A 17 -14.50 -9.26 -0.99
C ALA A 17 -14.61 -7.95 -1.78
N LEU A 18 -14.38 -8.03 -3.09
CA LEU A 18 -14.53 -6.88 -3.97
C LEU A 18 -16.02 -6.48 -4.10
N PRO A 19 -16.32 -5.17 -4.16
CA PRO A 19 -17.64 -4.72 -4.53
C PRO A 19 -17.97 -5.11 -5.99
N PRO A 20 -19.24 -5.30 -6.35
CA PRO A 20 -19.63 -5.62 -7.73
C PRO A 20 -19.09 -4.60 -8.73
N GLY A 21 -18.44 -5.08 -9.80
CA GLY A 21 -17.85 -4.24 -10.84
C GLY A 21 -16.44 -3.72 -10.55
N ALA A 22 -15.86 -4.03 -9.38
CA ALA A 22 -14.46 -3.77 -9.13
C ALA A 22 -13.53 -4.83 -9.74
N ARG A 23 -12.30 -4.41 -10.07
CA ARG A 23 -11.25 -5.27 -10.61
C ARG A 23 -9.93 -5.01 -9.89
N THR A 24 -9.34 -6.05 -9.33
CA THR A 24 -8.02 -5.99 -8.69
C THR A 24 -6.94 -5.58 -9.70
N ILE A 25 -6.06 -4.69 -9.28
CA ILE A 25 -4.90 -4.20 -10.03
C ILE A 25 -3.57 -4.43 -9.28
N ALA A 26 -3.62 -4.66 -7.97
CA ALA A 26 -2.46 -4.98 -7.15
C ALA A 26 -2.81 -6.04 -6.12
N THR A 27 -1.89 -6.96 -5.89
CA THR A 27 -2.03 -8.09 -4.95
C THR A 27 -0.68 -8.44 -4.34
N ASN A 28 -0.68 -9.03 -3.14
CA ASN A 28 0.48 -9.69 -2.58
C ASN A 28 0.04 -10.89 -1.70
N ALA A 29 1.00 -11.65 -1.18
CA ALA A 29 0.72 -12.87 -0.41
C ALA A 29 -0.05 -12.63 0.90
N HIS A 30 -0.05 -11.41 1.44
CA HIS A 30 -0.76 -11.03 2.66
C HIS A 30 -2.12 -10.38 2.39
N CYS A 31 -2.23 -9.64 1.28
CA CYS A 31 -3.40 -8.85 0.90
C CYS A 31 -3.75 -9.11 -0.57
N GLU A 32 -4.77 -9.93 -0.80
CA GLU A 32 -5.21 -10.32 -2.14
C GLU A 32 -5.69 -9.12 -2.96
N ASN A 33 -6.45 -8.22 -2.32
CA ASN A 33 -6.99 -6.99 -2.93
C ASN A 33 -6.20 -5.74 -2.49
N ALA A 34 -4.87 -5.75 -2.68
CA ALA A 34 -3.99 -4.64 -2.29
C ALA A 34 -4.24 -3.34 -3.10
N GLY A 35 -4.97 -3.42 -4.20
CA GLY A 35 -5.53 -2.28 -4.92
C GLY A 35 -6.51 -2.74 -6.00
N PHE A 36 -7.56 -1.96 -6.25
CA PHE A 36 -8.55 -2.23 -7.27
C PHE A 36 -9.05 -0.94 -7.92
N VAL A 37 -9.68 -1.09 -9.09
CA VAL A 37 -10.40 0.00 -9.75
C VAL A 37 -11.86 -0.36 -9.94
N MET A 38 -12.72 0.64 -10.09
CA MET A 38 -14.13 0.45 -10.41
C MET A 38 -14.61 1.53 -11.39
N GLY A 39 -14.97 1.10 -12.60
CA GLY A 39 -15.13 2.01 -13.73
C GLY A 39 -13.89 2.87 -13.96
N ASP A 40 -14.10 4.08 -14.49
CA ASP A 40 -13.03 5.00 -14.89
C ASP A 40 -12.86 6.17 -13.91
N HIS A 41 -13.33 6.00 -12.66
CA HIS A 41 -13.38 7.10 -11.67
C HIS A 41 -13.06 6.67 -10.24
N ILE A 42 -12.82 5.38 -9.98
CA ILE A 42 -12.43 4.88 -8.67
C ILE A 42 -11.13 4.10 -8.79
N PHE A 43 -10.14 4.54 -8.02
CA PHE A 43 -8.83 3.93 -7.88
C PHE A 43 -8.53 3.76 -6.40
N THR A 44 -8.16 2.56 -5.98
CA THR A 44 -7.89 2.24 -4.57
C THR A 44 -6.54 1.56 -4.41
N LEU A 45 -5.90 1.83 -3.27
CA LEU A 45 -4.69 1.15 -2.82
C LEU A 45 -4.74 0.97 -1.31
N GLN A 46 -4.27 -0.19 -0.85
CA GLN A 46 -4.07 -0.47 0.56
C GLN A 46 -2.70 0.02 1.07
N GLY A 47 -1.71 0.08 0.17
CA GLY A 47 -0.45 0.75 0.42
C GLY A 47 -0.58 2.29 0.33
N HIS A 48 0.35 2.99 0.97
CA HIS A 48 0.35 4.44 1.13
C HIS A 48 1.37 5.10 0.20
N PRO A 49 1.00 5.46 -1.05
CA PRO A 49 1.90 6.19 -1.95
C PRO A 49 2.30 7.56 -1.39
N GLU A 50 1.50 8.13 -0.50
CA GLU A 50 1.72 9.42 0.16
C GLU A 50 2.70 9.35 1.34
N PHE A 51 3.03 8.15 1.82
CA PHE A 51 3.96 8.01 2.94
C PHE A 51 5.40 8.23 2.48
N ILE A 52 6.21 8.69 3.44
CA ILE A 52 7.67 8.60 3.39
C ILE A 52 8.15 7.69 4.53
N PRO A 53 9.32 7.03 4.41
CA PRO A 53 9.84 6.12 5.43
C PRO A 53 9.86 6.72 6.84
N ASP A 54 10.29 7.98 6.98
CA ASP A 54 10.35 8.66 8.28
C ASP A 54 8.98 8.79 8.95
N TYR A 55 7.93 9.03 8.15
CA TYR A 55 6.56 9.10 8.68
C TYR A 55 6.08 7.73 9.16
N ALA A 56 6.40 6.68 8.40
CA ALA A 56 6.07 5.30 8.76
C ALA A 56 6.75 4.89 10.07
N GLU A 57 8.02 5.28 10.27
CA GLU A 57 8.75 5.06 11.53
C GLU A 57 8.06 5.76 12.71
N VAL A 58 7.63 7.02 12.55
CA VAL A 58 6.90 7.74 13.60
C VAL A 58 5.60 7.01 13.98
N ILE A 59 4.85 6.49 13.00
CA ILE A 59 3.62 5.72 13.26
C ILE A 59 3.92 4.41 14.01
N MET A 60 4.96 3.67 13.60
CA MET A 60 5.37 2.44 14.27
C MET A 60 5.82 2.69 15.71
N ALA A 61 6.57 3.76 15.96
CA ALA A 61 6.98 4.16 17.30
C ALA A 61 5.78 4.56 18.17
N LEU A 62 4.86 5.37 17.64
CA LEU A 62 3.66 5.81 18.35
C LEU A 62 2.74 4.64 18.73
N ARG A 63 2.66 3.61 17.89
CA ARG A 63 1.77 2.46 18.05
C ARG A 63 2.50 1.18 18.46
N TYR A 64 3.72 1.31 19.00
CA TYR A 64 4.62 0.18 19.24
C TYR A 64 3.97 -0.96 20.03
N ASP A 65 3.34 -0.63 21.16
CA ASP A 65 2.71 -1.63 22.03
C ASP A 65 1.54 -2.35 21.36
N MET A 66 0.82 -1.66 20.48
CA MET A 66 -0.31 -2.22 19.73
C MET A 66 0.16 -3.12 18.58
N ILE A 67 1.21 -2.71 17.86
CA ILE A 67 1.75 -3.44 16.70
C ILE A 67 2.60 -4.64 17.16
N GLY A 68 3.30 -4.50 18.28
CA GLY A 68 4.19 -5.50 18.85
C GLY A 68 5.62 -5.45 18.29
N ALA A 69 6.58 -5.80 19.16
CA ALA A 69 8.01 -5.65 18.90
C ALA A 69 8.50 -6.34 17.61
N GLY A 70 8.02 -7.56 17.33
CA GLY A 70 8.44 -8.33 16.15
C GLY A 70 8.00 -7.67 14.85
N ARG A 71 6.74 -7.24 14.76
CA ARG A 71 6.18 -6.61 13.55
C ARG A 71 6.80 -5.22 13.31
N VAL A 72 7.07 -4.46 14.37
CA VAL A 72 7.81 -3.19 14.25
C VAL A 72 9.24 -3.43 13.74
N ALA A 73 9.94 -4.45 14.23
CA ALA A 73 11.29 -4.77 13.75
C ALA A 73 11.29 -5.15 12.26
N GLU A 74 10.33 -5.98 11.82
CA GLU A 74 10.15 -6.31 10.40
C GLU A 74 9.83 -5.07 9.55
N GLY A 75 8.93 -4.21 10.02
CA GLY A 75 8.59 -2.95 9.37
C GLY A 75 9.79 -2.04 9.19
N ARG A 76 10.57 -1.81 10.25
CA ARG A 76 11.81 -1.01 10.22
C ARG A 76 12.84 -1.56 9.22
N ALA A 77 13.10 -2.86 9.27
CA ALA A 77 14.02 -3.50 8.32
C ALA A 77 13.54 -3.32 6.87
N SER A 78 12.22 -3.39 6.63
CA SER A 78 11.67 -3.18 5.29
C SER A 78 11.88 -1.75 4.77
N LEU A 79 11.85 -0.73 5.64
CA LEU A 79 12.11 0.67 5.27
C LEU A 79 13.57 0.91 4.87
N GLU A 80 14.52 0.16 5.45
CA GLU A 80 15.94 0.25 5.12
C GLU A 80 16.28 -0.47 3.81
N HIS A 81 15.67 -1.64 3.57
CA HIS A 81 16.03 -2.51 2.45
C HIS A 81 15.25 -2.23 1.16
N HIS A 82 14.20 -1.43 1.21
CA HIS A 82 13.31 -1.20 0.08
C HIS A 82 13.09 0.28 -0.18
N GLN A 83 13.25 0.67 -1.45
CA GLN A 83 12.88 2.00 -1.90
C GLN A 83 11.37 2.07 -2.13
N HIS A 84 10.73 3.03 -1.47
CA HIS A 84 9.31 3.36 -1.67
C HIS A 84 9.08 3.95 -3.06
N GLU A 85 8.08 3.45 -3.78
CA GLU A 85 7.76 3.83 -5.16
C GLU A 85 6.48 4.68 -5.27
N GLY A 86 6.15 5.47 -4.23
CA GLY A 86 4.94 6.30 -4.19
C GLY A 86 4.77 7.25 -5.39
N SER A 87 5.86 7.80 -5.94
CA SER A 87 5.80 8.69 -7.11
C SER A 87 5.28 7.98 -8.37
N ARG A 88 5.67 6.73 -8.58
CA ARG A 88 5.21 5.91 -9.71
C ARG A 88 3.70 5.65 -9.64
N VAL A 89 3.16 5.53 -8.43
CA VAL A 89 1.70 5.44 -8.22
C VAL A 89 1.02 6.77 -8.47
N ALA A 90 1.62 7.89 -8.05
CA ALA A 90 1.05 9.21 -8.31
C ALA A 90 0.90 9.45 -9.83
N GLU A 91 1.88 9.03 -10.64
CA GLU A 91 1.78 9.04 -12.10
C GLU A 91 0.59 8.21 -12.60
N TRP A 92 0.40 6.99 -12.07
CA TRP A 92 -0.75 6.16 -12.42
C TRP A 92 -2.09 6.78 -12.05
N MET A 93 -2.17 7.46 -10.91
CA MET A 93 -3.38 8.16 -10.49
C MET A 93 -3.71 9.30 -11.46
N VAL A 94 -2.71 10.08 -11.86
CA VAL A 94 -2.87 11.16 -12.84
C VAL A 94 -3.31 10.59 -14.19
N ASP A 95 -2.66 9.53 -14.67
CA ASP A 95 -3.03 8.88 -15.93
C ASP A 95 -4.45 8.30 -15.89
N PHE A 96 -4.83 7.66 -14.79
CA PHE A 96 -6.15 7.05 -14.62
C PHE A 96 -7.27 8.09 -14.67
N PHE A 97 -7.09 9.25 -14.05
CA PHE A 97 -8.13 10.30 -14.02
C PHE A 97 -8.13 11.22 -15.25
N ASN A 98 -7.10 11.14 -16.10
CA ASN A 98 -7.03 11.89 -17.36
C ASN A 98 -7.45 11.04 -18.58
N ALA A 99 -7.67 9.74 -18.41
CA ALA A 99 -8.14 8.83 -19.46
C ALA A 99 -9.62 9.03 -19.78
#